data_AF-A0A5B2Z1L6-F1
#
_entry.id   AF-A0A5B2Z1L6-F1
#
_cell.length_a   1.000
_cell.length_b   1.000
_cell.length_c   1.000
_cell.angle_alpha   90.00
_cell.angle_beta   90.00
_cell.angle_gamma   90.00
#
_symmetry.space_group_name_H-M   'P 1'
#
loop_
_entity.id
_entity.type
_entity.pdbx_description
1 polymer ?
#
loop_
_entity_poly.entity_id
_entity_poly.type
_entity_poly.pdbx_seq_one_letter_code
_entity_poly.pdbx_strand_id
1 'polypeptide(L)'
;MLKKAYGAKLSAFHYFWYVSQNIEGLGVLEAEFFEERAKEELGHAKKVAFRLMQLETQPTDGPAQWEQDSGLGKLQPSRYLTLRSALEKALEFEREVIKHHND
;
A
#
# COMPACT_ATOMS: atom_id res chain seq x y z
N MET A 1 13.48 1.15 -9.85
CA MET A 1 12.07 1.58 -9.99
C MET A 1 11.09 0.46 -9.68
N LEU A 2 11.06 -0.66 -10.42
CA LEU A 2 10.06 -1.73 -10.21
C LEU A 2 10.08 -2.37 -8.81
N LYS A 3 11.25 -2.60 -8.20
CA LYS A 3 11.33 -3.08 -6.80
C LYS A 3 10.70 -2.09 -5.81
N LYS A 4 10.97 -0.80 -5.97
CA LYS A 4 10.36 0.27 -5.16
C LYS A 4 8.84 0.33 -5.35
N ALA A 5 8.38 0.28 -6.60
CA ALA A 5 6.96 0.24 -6.93
C ALA A 5 6.28 -0.99 -6.32
N TYR A 6 6.92 -2.17 -6.39
CA TYR A 6 6.40 -3.39 -5.78
C TYR A 6 6.27 -3.27 -4.27
N GLY A 7 7.33 -2.81 -3.58
CA GLY A 7 7.31 -2.55 -2.15
C GLY A 7 6.26 -1.52 -1.75
N ALA A 8 6.12 -0.44 -2.52
CA ALA A 8 5.10 0.60 -2.27
C ALA A 8 3.67 0.05 -2.41
N LYS A 9 3.39 -0.73 -3.46
CA LYS A 9 2.07 -1.34 -3.67
C LYS A 9 1.71 -2.33 -2.57
N LEU A 10 2.65 -3.16 -2.12
CA LEU A 10 2.39 -4.08 -0.99
C LEU A 10 2.25 -3.36 0.35
N SER A 11 2.99 -2.27 0.55
CA SER A 11 2.87 -1.41 1.72
C SER A 11 1.49 -0.74 1.80
N ALA A 12 1.02 -0.19 0.67
CA ALA A 12 -0.31 0.42 0.55
C ALA A 12 -1.42 -0.64 0.72
N PHE A 13 -1.28 -1.80 0.08
CA PHE A 13 -2.19 -2.94 0.28
C PHE A 13 -2.33 -3.29 1.77
N HIS A 14 -1.20 -3.51 2.47
CA HIS A 14 -1.22 -3.86 3.88
C HIS A 14 -1.91 -2.80 4.73
N TYR A 15 -1.63 -1.53 4.46
CA TYR A 15 -2.30 -0.42 5.13
C TYR A 15 -3.82 -0.43 4.93
N PHE A 16 -4.27 -0.45 3.68
CA PHE A 16 -5.69 -0.40 3.34
C PHE A 16 -6.45 -1.61 3.86
N TRP A 17 -5.85 -2.80 3.74
CA TRP A 17 -6.44 -4.02 4.28
C TRP A 17 -6.56 -3.96 5.81
N TYR A 18 -5.51 -3.54 6.52
CA TYR A 18 -5.59 -3.45 7.98
C TYR A 18 -6.66 -2.44 8.42
N VAL A 19 -6.71 -1.28 7.77
CA VAL A 19 -7.72 -0.25 8.06
C VAL A 19 -9.12 -0.79 7.79
N SER A 20 -9.39 -1.46 6.67
CA SER A 20 -10.73 -1.98 6.38
C SER A 20 -11.24 -2.95 7.44
N GLN A 21 -10.33 -3.72 8.07
CA GLN A 21 -10.70 -4.66 9.12
C GLN A 21 -10.86 -4.01 10.51
N ASN A 22 -10.25 -2.85 10.75
CA ASN A 22 -10.09 -2.28 12.10
C ASN A 22 -10.55 -0.82 12.22
N ILE A 23 -11.09 -0.22 11.17
CA ILE A 23 -11.51 1.18 11.20
C ILE A 23 -12.62 1.40 12.24
N GLU A 24 -12.55 2.51 12.94
CA GLU A 24 -13.38 2.80 14.11
C GLU A 24 -14.29 4.02 13.87
N GLY A 25 -15.33 4.10 14.70
CA GLY A 25 -16.27 5.23 14.70
C GLY A 25 -16.98 5.39 13.35
N LEU A 26 -17.06 6.63 12.86
CA LEU A 26 -17.71 6.93 11.57
C LEU A 26 -17.07 6.22 10.39
N GLY A 27 -15.79 5.83 10.50
CA GLY A 27 -15.08 5.18 9.40
C GLY A 27 -15.55 3.76 9.09
N VAL A 28 -16.29 3.12 10.00
CA VAL A 28 -16.89 1.79 9.76
C VAL A 28 -17.78 1.80 8.51
N LEU A 29 -18.44 2.91 8.20
CA LEU A 29 -19.27 3.08 7.00
C LEU A 29 -18.46 3.04 5.69
N GLU A 30 -17.16 3.28 5.77
CA GLU A 30 -16.23 3.32 4.63
C GLU A 30 -15.30 2.10 4.59
N ALA A 31 -15.56 1.06 5.41
CA ALA A 31 -14.72 -0.13 5.45
C ALA A 31 -14.59 -0.81 4.07
N GLU A 32 -15.69 -0.87 3.30
CA GLU A 32 -15.71 -1.41 1.94
C GLU A 32 -14.82 -0.61 0.99
N PHE A 33 -14.83 0.74 1.08
CA PHE A 33 -13.94 1.59 0.30
C PHE A 33 -12.47 1.19 0.54
N PHE A 34 -12.05 1.07 1.80
CA PHE A 34 -10.67 0.67 2.13
C PHE A 34 -10.35 -0.76 1.67
N GLU A 35 -11.32 -1.68 1.70
CA GLU A 35 -11.14 -3.03 1.17
C GLU A 35 -10.92 -3.04 -0.35
N GLU A 36 -11.71 -2.27 -1.10
CA GLU A 36 -11.54 -2.15 -2.55
C GLU A 36 -10.18 -1.52 -2.90
N ARG A 37 -9.73 -0.49 -2.17
CA ARG A 37 -8.38 0.07 -2.34
C ARG A 37 -7.29 -0.98 -2.08
N ALA A 38 -7.47 -1.85 -1.08
CA ALA A 38 -6.54 -2.95 -0.84
C ALA A 38 -6.49 -3.92 -2.04
N LYS A 39 -7.65 -4.32 -2.58
CA LYS A 39 -7.74 -5.19 -3.76
C LYS A 39 -7.03 -4.58 -4.98
N GLU A 40 -7.24 -3.28 -5.23
CA GLU A 40 -6.60 -2.56 -6.32
C GLU A 40 -5.08 -2.53 -6.18
N GLU A 41 -4.56 -2.18 -4.99
CA GLU A 41 -3.11 -2.12 -4.76
C GLU A 41 -2.44 -3.50 -4.84
N LEU A 42 -3.11 -4.55 -4.39
CA LEU A 42 -2.65 -5.93 -4.61
C LEU A 42 -2.65 -6.29 -6.11
N GLY A 43 -3.66 -5.86 -6.86
CA GLY A 43 -3.71 -6.00 -8.32
C GLY A 43 -2.53 -5.31 -9.00
N HIS A 44 -2.17 -4.11 -8.56
CA HIS A 44 -0.98 -3.40 -9.03
C HIS A 44 0.31 -4.13 -8.67
N ALA A 45 0.45 -4.61 -7.43
CA ALA A 45 1.63 -5.37 -7.01
C ALA A 45 1.82 -6.64 -7.87
N LYS A 46 0.74 -7.36 -8.21
CA LYS A 46 0.78 -8.52 -9.11
C LYS A 46 1.33 -8.17 -10.50
N LYS A 47 0.89 -7.05 -11.08
CA LYS A 47 1.40 -6.57 -12.39
C LYS A 47 2.89 -6.25 -12.32
N VAL A 48 3.34 -5.60 -11.26
CA VAL A 48 4.76 -5.26 -11.06
C VAL A 48 5.60 -6.53 -10.84
N ALA A 49 5.13 -7.47 -10.03
CA ALA A 49 5.78 -8.77 -9.82
C ALA A 49 5.93 -9.55 -11.13
N PHE A 50 4.88 -9.59 -11.94
CA PHE A 50 4.93 -10.20 -13.27
C PHE A 50 6.02 -9.56 -14.14
N ARG A 51 6.11 -8.22 -14.14
CA ARG A 51 7.14 -7.51 -14.90
C ARG A 51 8.56 -7.75 -14.36
N LEU A 52 8.74 -7.83 -13.05
CA LEU A 52 10.02 -8.18 -12.43
C LEU A 52 10.49 -9.56 -12.89
N MET A 53 9.61 -10.56 -12.86
CA MET A 53 9.93 -11.92 -13.30
C MET A 53 10.28 -11.98 -14.79
N GLN A 54 9.59 -11.23 -15.65
CA GLN A 54 9.95 -11.10 -17.08
C GLN A 54 11.35 -10.52 -17.31
N LEU A 55 11.88 -9.76 -16.34
CA LEU A 55 13.22 -9.17 -16.36
C LEU A 55 14.20 -10.00 -15.52
N GLU A 56 13.91 -11.29 -15.31
CA GLU A 56 14.73 -12.24 -14.56
C GLU A 56 15.07 -11.77 -13.13
N THR A 57 14.23 -10.91 -12.58
CA THR A 57 14.39 -10.34 -11.24
C THR A 57 13.30 -10.88 -10.33
N GLN A 58 13.68 -11.52 -9.22
CA GLN A 58 12.71 -12.03 -8.26
C GLN A 58 12.09 -10.89 -7.42
N PRO A 59 10.75 -10.80 -7.29
CA PRO A 59 10.13 -9.94 -6.29
C PRO A 59 10.50 -10.40 -4.87
N THR A 60 10.70 -9.45 -3.96
CA THR A 60 11.03 -9.78 -2.56
C THR A 60 9.84 -10.41 -1.84
N ASP A 61 10.11 -11.45 -1.06
CA ASP A 61 9.15 -12.15 -0.20
C ASP A 61 9.13 -11.60 1.24
N GLY A 62 10.03 -10.68 1.59
CA GLY A 62 10.17 -10.14 2.93
C GLY A 62 9.34 -8.87 3.16
N PRO A 63 8.33 -8.87 4.05
CA PRO A 63 7.54 -7.67 4.35
C PRO A 63 8.37 -6.48 4.86
N ALA A 64 9.44 -6.75 5.60
CA ALA A 64 10.37 -5.72 6.07
C ALA A 64 11.07 -4.98 4.92
N GLN A 65 11.23 -5.63 3.77
CA GLN A 65 11.83 -5.01 2.58
C GLN A 65 10.85 -4.04 1.90
N TRP A 66 9.54 -4.27 2.02
CA TRP A 66 8.53 -3.39 1.44
C TRP A 66 8.58 -2.00 2.08
N GLU A 67 8.80 -1.93 3.40
CA GLU A 67 8.97 -0.67 4.12
C GLU A 67 10.20 0.12 3.63
N GLN A 68 11.31 -0.57 3.41
CA GLN A 68 12.56 0.04 2.95
C GLN A 68 12.44 0.52 1.49
N ASP A 69 11.85 -0.31 0.64
CA ASP A 69 11.78 -0.07 -0.79
C ASP A 69 10.74 0.99 -1.17
N SER A 70 9.66 1.10 -0.38
CA SER A 70 8.53 1.96 -0.71
C SER A 70 8.77 3.46 -0.49
N GLY A 71 9.69 3.82 0.42
CA GLY A 71 9.86 5.19 0.88
C GLY A 71 8.73 5.71 1.79
N LEU A 72 7.78 4.84 2.16
CA LEU A 72 6.59 5.20 2.95
C LEU A 72 6.84 5.19 4.47
N GLY A 73 8.03 4.74 4.89
CA GLY A 73 8.39 4.57 6.29
C GLY A 73 7.75 3.35 6.94
N LYS A 74 7.84 3.26 8.27
CA LYS A 74 7.28 2.13 9.04
C LYS A 74 5.77 2.05 8.87
N LEU A 75 5.26 0.87 8.52
CA LEU A 75 3.84 0.63 8.37
C LEU A 75 3.23 0.30 9.73
N GLN A 76 2.53 1.27 10.31
CA GLN A 76 1.81 1.09 11.56
C GLN A 76 0.35 1.53 11.40
N PRO A 77 -0.46 0.78 10.62
CA PRO A 77 -1.83 1.19 10.26
C PRO A 77 -2.74 1.38 11.46
N SER A 78 -2.47 0.65 12.56
CA SER A 78 -3.18 0.77 13.84
C SER A 78 -3.16 2.17 14.46
N ARG A 79 -2.25 3.05 14.02
CA ARG A 79 -2.22 4.46 14.44
C ARG A 79 -3.26 5.34 13.75
N TYR A 80 -3.93 4.83 12.72
CA TYR A 80 -4.74 5.61 11.78
C TYR A 80 -6.17 5.07 11.62
N LEU A 81 -6.81 4.65 12.71
CA LEU A 81 -8.12 3.96 12.65
C LEU A 81 -9.35 4.87 12.68
N THR A 82 -9.19 6.18 12.84
CA THR A 82 -10.31 7.12 12.63
C THR A 82 -10.45 7.43 11.13
N LEU A 83 -11.66 7.71 10.66
CA LEU A 83 -11.90 8.06 9.24
C LEU A 83 -10.95 9.16 8.74
N ARG A 84 -10.78 10.24 9.51
CA ARG A 84 -9.89 11.35 9.14
C ARG A 84 -8.44 10.88 9.01
N SER A 85 -7.89 10.26 10.07
CA SER A 85 -6.50 9.82 10.06
C SER A 85 -6.24 8.78 8.97
N ALA A 86 -7.23 7.92 8.70
CA ALA A 86 -7.15 6.88 7.69
C ALA A 86 -7.02 7.50 6.27
N LEU A 87 -7.85 8.50 5.99
CA LEU A 87 -7.84 9.21 4.70
C LEU A 87 -6.61 10.10 4.53
N GLU A 88 -6.20 10.82 5.57
CA GLU A 88 -4.99 11.65 5.53
C GLU A 88 -3.75 10.80 5.21
N LYS A 89 -3.63 9.65 5.87
CA LYS A 89 -2.52 8.73 5.60
C LYS A 89 -2.64 8.04 4.24
N ALA A 90 -3.85 7.71 3.78
CA ALA A 90 -4.09 7.23 2.42
C ALA A 90 -3.62 8.24 1.35
N LEU A 91 -3.87 9.53 1.55
CA LEU A 91 -3.43 10.59 0.64
C LEU A 91 -1.90 10.75 0.63
N GLU A 92 -1.22 10.53 1.75
CA GLU A 92 0.24 10.47 1.79
C GLU A 92 0.77 9.33 0.91
N PHE A 93 0.17 8.14 1.01
CA PHE A 93 0.53 6.99 0.17
C PHE A 93 0.39 7.30 -1.32
N GLU A 94 -0.76 7.85 -1.73
CA GLU A 94 -1.00 8.21 -3.14
C GLU A 94 0.03 9.23 -3.67
N ARG A 95 0.37 10.26 -2.86
CA ARG A 95 1.37 11.27 -3.24
C ARG A 95 2.75 10.66 -3.47
N GLU A 96 3.18 9.75 -2.60
CA GLU A 96 4.49 9.08 -2.77
C GLU A 96 4.48 8.14 -3.96
N VAL A 97 3.40 7.40 -4.19
CA VAL A 97 3.26 6.52 -5.35
C VAL A 97 3.31 7.31 -6.66
N ILE A 98 2.68 8.49 -6.74
CA ILE A 98 2.72 9.35 -7.92
C ILE A 98 4.16 9.81 -8.23
N LYS A 99 4.97 10.13 -7.22
CA LYS A 99 6.39 10.49 -7.44
C LYS A 99 7.14 9.35 -8.14
N HIS A 100 6.98 8.12 -7.67
CA HIS A 100 7.65 6.95 -8.25
C HIS A 100 7.23 6.62 -9.69
N HIS A 101 6.07 7.11 -10.16
CA HIS A 101 5.60 6.92 -11.53
C HIS A 101 6.08 8.00 -12.51
N ASN A 102 6.48 9.17 -11.98
CA ASN A 102 6.92 10.31 -12.78
C ASN A 102 8.46 10.46 -12.82
N ASP A 103 9.16 9.74 -11.95
CA ASP A 103 10.61 9.48 -12.05
C ASP A 103 10.90 8.34 -13.02
#